data_AF-X1H8P0-F1
#
_entry.id   AF-X1H8P0-F1
#
_cell.length_a   1.000
_cell.length_b   1.000
_cell.length_c   1.000
_cell.angle_alpha   90.00
_cell.angle_beta   90.00
_cell.angle_gamma   90.00
#
_symmetry.space_group_name_H-M   'P 1'
#
loop_
_entity.id
_entity.type
_entity.pdbx_description
1 polymer ?
#
loop_
_entity_poly.entity_id
_entity_poly.type
_entity_poly.pdbx_seq_one_letter_code
_entity_poly.pdbx_strand_id
1 'polypeptide(L)' 'CYDEDTNAEVDFNVVMTSKGEFVEIQGTAEAKPFSKETIDFLLSLAEKGIKQLFQVQQAALETA' A
#
# COMPACT_ATOMS: atom_id res chain seq x y z
N CYS A 1 9.62 -11.63 2.49
CA CYS A 1 8.68 -11.22 3.56
C CYS A 1 9.34 -10.68 4.83
N TYR A 2 10.22 -11.38 5.56
CA TYR A 2 10.89 -10.76 6.74
C TYR A 2 12.15 -9.97 6.38
N ASP A 3 12.98 -10.52 5.49
CA ASP A 3 14.27 -9.89 5.11
C ASP A 3 14.11 -8.63 4.24
N GLU A 4 13.00 -8.51 3.51
CA GLU A 4 12.69 -7.32 2.70
C GLU A 4 12.20 -6.15 3.57
N ASP A 5 11.46 -6.45 4.64
CA ASP A 5 10.91 -5.46 5.58
C ASP A 5 11.98 -4.98 6.56
N THR A 6 12.82 -5.89 7.05
CA THR A 6 13.94 -5.58 7.98
C THR A 6 15.00 -4.64 7.36
N ASN A 7 15.10 -4.60 6.04
CA ASN A 7 16.04 -3.75 5.30
C ASN A 7 15.35 -2.59 4.57
N ALA A 8 14.04 -2.42 4.72
CA ALA A 8 13.33 -1.33 4.08
C ALA A 8 13.74 0.00 4.72
N GLU A 9 14.17 0.97 3.90
CA GLU A 9 14.52 2.31 4.42
C GLU A 9 13.28 3.11 4.87
N VAL A 10 12.08 2.63 4.50
CA VAL A 10 10.77 3.27 4.70
C VAL A 10 9.69 2.20 4.91
N ASP A 11 8.95 2.30 6.01
CA ASP A 11 7.68 1.58 6.21
C ASP A 11 6.53 2.46 5.68
N PHE A 12 5.65 1.89 4.86
CA PHE A 12 4.55 2.62 4.22
C PHE A 12 3.26 1.80 4.15
N ASN A 13 2.29 2.18 5.00
CA ASN A 13 0.99 1.53 5.10
C ASN A 13 -0.10 2.40 4.46
N VAL A 14 -0.97 1.79 3.66
CA VAL A 14 -2.03 2.47 2.90
C VAL A 14 -3.36 1.72 3.03
N VAL A 15 -4.41 2.45 3.38
CA VAL A 15 -5.79 1.95 3.40
C VAL A 15 -6.64 2.77 2.44
N MET A 16 -7.38 2.10 1.56
CA MET A 16 -8.24 2.75 0.57
C MET A 16 -9.64 2.12 0.50
N THR A 17 -10.61 2.93 0.08
CA THR A 17 -11.93 2.46 -0.31
C THR A 17 -11.93 1.85 -1.71
N SER A 18 -12.95 1.08 -2.05
CA SER A 18 -13.14 0.53 -3.40
C SER A 18 -13.34 1.60 -4.48
N LYS A 19 -13.66 2.84 -4.08
CA LYS A 19 -13.80 4.00 -4.97
C LYS A 19 -12.47 4.70 -5.28
N GLY A 20 -11.36 4.22 -4.68
CA GLY A 20 -10.04 4.82 -4.85
C GLY A 20 -9.79 6.01 -3.92
N GLU A 21 -10.58 6.17 -2.86
CA GLU A 21 -10.38 7.24 -1.87
C GLU A 21 -9.47 6.73 -0.75
N PHE A 22 -8.53 7.56 -0.29
CA PHE A 22 -7.64 7.22 0.81
C PHE A 22 -8.36 7.35 2.16
N VAL A 23 -8.31 6.29 2.95
CA VAL A 23 -8.78 6.27 4.35
C VAL A 23 -7.61 6.59 5.28
N GLU A 24 -6.45 6.01 5.02
CA GLU A 24 -5.24 6.20 5.81
C GLU A 24 -4.00 6.09 4.92
N ILE A 25 -3.03 6.97 5.19
CA ILE A 25 -1.69 6.90 4.63
C ILE A 25 -0.73 7.15 5.80
N GLN A 26 0.09 6.16 6.13
CA GLN A 26 1.12 6.26 7.14
C GLN A 26 2.45 5.88 6.52
N GLY A 27 3.36 6.84 6.42
CA GLY A 27 4.74 6.60 6.02
C GLY A 27 5.70 6.95 7.15
N THR A 28 6.58 6.01 7.49
CA THR A 28 7.63 6.20 8.51
C THR A 28 8.98 6.04 7.83
N ALA A 29 9.76 7.13 7.83
CA ALA A 29 11.15 7.08 7.41
C ALA A 29 12.00 6.50 8.54
N GLU A 30 12.38 5.22 8.43
CA GLU A 30 13.17 4.56 9.48
C GLU A 30 14.66 4.92 9.42
N ALA A 31 15.19 5.17 8.20
CA ALA A 31 16.60 5.52 8.01
C ALA A 31 16.81 6.92 7.40
N LYS A 32 16.17 7.23 6.27
CA LYS A 32 16.31 8.50 5.56
C LYS A 32 14.94 9.09 5.22
N PRO A 33 14.78 10.43 5.28
CA PRO A 33 13.58 11.07 4.77
C PRO A 33 13.35 10.72 3.30
N PHE A 34 12.12 10.39 2.94
CA PHE A 34 11.73 10.12 1.55
C PHE A 34 11.38 11.40 0.82
N SER A 35 11.61 11.41 -0.50
CA SER A 35 11.20 12.53 -1.35
C SER A 35 9.73 12.41 -1.75
N LYS A 36 9.17 13.50 -2.26
CA LYS A 36 7.79 13.48 -2.78
C LYS A 36 7.62 12.45 -3.90
N GLU A 37 8.62 12.33 -4.77
CA GLU A 37 8.62 11.38 -5.88
C GLU A 37 8.57 9.94 -5.37
N THR A 38 9.24 9.63 -4.26
CA THR A 38 9.15 8.33 -3.59
C THR A 38 7.74 8.07 -3.08
N ILE A 39 7.09 9.05 -2.45
CA ILE A 39 5.70 8.91 -1.97
C ILE A 39 4.76 8.64 -3.14
N ASP A 40 4.84 9.44 -4.20
CA ASP A 40 3.96 9.31 -5.37
C ASP A 40 4.13 7.93 -6.04
N PHE A 41 5.36 7.42 -6.09
CA PHE A 41 5.66 6.08 -6.57
C PHE A 41 5.05 4.99 -5.68
N LEU A 42 5.23 5.08 -4.35
CA LEU A 42 4.67 4.11 -3.41
C LEU A 42 3.14 4.11 -3.42
N LEU A 43 2.51 5.28 -3.49
CA LEU A 43 1.05 5.40 -3.61
C LEU A 43 0.55 4.75 -4.90
N SER A 44 1.24 4.98 -6.03
CA SER A 44 0.89 4.34 -7.31
C SER A 44 0.97 2.81 -7.24
N LEU A 45 1.98 2.27 -6.54
CA LEU A 45 2.10 0.83 -6.31
C LEU A 45 1.00 0.30 -5.38
N ALA A 46 0.72 1.00 -4.28
CA ALA A 46 -0.32 0.63 -3.33
C ALA A 46 -1.70 0.59 -4.00
N GLU A 47 -2.06 1.60 -4.80
CA GLU A 47 -3.32 1.63 -5.55
C GLU A 47 -3.49 0.41 -6.46
N LYS A 48 -2.41 0.02 -7.16
CA LYS A 48 -2.44 -1.14 -8.05
C LYS A 48 -2.66 -2.44 -7.25
N GLY A 49 -1.93 -2.61 -6.14
CA GLY A 49 -2.08 -3.78 -5.28
C GLY A 49 -3.47 -3.86 -4.65
N ILE A 50 -3.98 -2.75 -4.13
CA ILE A 50 -5.30 -2.70 -3.49
C ILE A 50 -6.42 -3.02 -4.49
N LYS A 51 -6.33 -2.56 -5.74
CA LYS A 51 -7.27 -2.94 -6.80
C LYS A 51 -7.30 -4.45 -7.02
N GLN A 52 -6.14 -5.11 -6.98
CA GLN A 52 -6.05 -6.57 -7.09
C GLN A 52 -6.66 -7.27 -5.86
N LEU A 53 -6.43 -6.73 -4.65
CA LEU A 53 -7.03 -7.25 -3.42
C LEU A 53 -8.56 -7.19 -3.47
N PHE A 54 -9.14 -6.08 -3.92
CA PHE A 54 -10.59 -5.96 -4.08
C PHE A 54 -11.18 -6.99 -5.04
N GLN A 55 -10.49 -7.30 -6.15
CA GLN A 55 -10.93 -8.34 -7.09
C GLN A 55 -11.00 -9.71 -6.41
N VAL A 56 -9.98 -10.07 -5.64
CA VAL A 56 -9.93 -11.35 -4.93
C VAL A 56 -10.97 -11.40 -3.81
N GLN A 57 -11.14 -10.32 -3.06
CA GLN A 57 -12.15 -10.21 -2.00
C GLN A 57 -13.56 -10.38 -2.57
N GLN A 58 -13.88 -9.72 -3.68
CA GLN A 58 -15.18 -9.84 -4.33
C GLN A 58 -15.45 -11.28 -4.80
N ALA A 59 -14.46 -11.91 -5.45
CA ALA A 59 -14.57 -13.31 -5.87
C ALA A 59 -14.81 -14.27 -4.69
N ALA A 60 -14.13 -14.03 -3.57
CA ALA A 60 -14.32 -14.83 -2.35
C ALA A 60 -15.74 -14.68 -1.77
N LEU A 61 -16.32 -13.47 -1.80
CA LEU A 61 -17.68 -13.22 -1.31
C LEU A 61 -18.77 -13.78 -2.24
N GLU A 62 -18.53 -13.86 -3.54
CA GLU A 62 -19.46 -14.47 -4.50
C GLU A 62 -19.54 -15.99 -4.38
N THR A 63 -18.55 -16.62 -3.74
CA THR A 63 -18.49 -18.06 -3.52
C THR A 63 -19.10 -18.49 -2.17
N ALA A 64 -19.61 -17.53 -1.38
CA ALA A 64 -20.25 -17.73 -0.08
C ALA A 64 -21.78 -17.72 -0.18
#